data_AF-A0A963A9J8-F1
#
_entry.id   AF-A0A963A9J8-F1
#
_cell.length_a   1.000
_cell.length_b   1.000
_cell.length_c   1.000
_cell.angle_alpha   90.00
_cell.angle_beta   90.00
_cell.angle_gamma   90.00
#
_symmetry.space_group_name_H-M   'P 1'
#
loop_
_entity.id
_entity.type
_entity.pdbx_description
1 polymer ?
#
loop_
_entity_poly.entity_id
_entity_poly.type
_entity_poly.pdbx_seq_one_letter_code
_entity_poly.pdbx_strand_id
1 'polypeptide(L)'
;MGATNLTKQLTKYSGLAALAAGLTLATATQAAVIIPQKGGFSGYVNLGAGGISVKSNMLASILSGKIDIGDKEIGSLNDSPNSSEGGAIPVINFELSYTFESTRTQLHIGNLLEDYLSMDMTTIAGVRQDVGRAGLIGASYRATTVQTEVWQDPYLTDAKRKDTDRTNEGFRVFWQQFMSSGLEFRYTYSEIDIDDELSGQSLALTPAQRQLLDRQGDIDNFALLYEFSSDDRKHIVEPQLAYIDRDLDGNAMANDGVRASVNYIYQHDDHWRWV
;
A
#
# COMPACT_ATOMS: atom_id res chain seq x y z
N MET A 1 -0.82 3.92 37.65
CA MET A 1 0.33 4.45 36.90
C MET A 1 1.15 3.39 36.15
N GLY A 2 0.69 2.11 36.05
CA GLY A 2 1.45 1.03 35.38
C GLY A 2 1.01 0.66 33.96
N ALA A 3 -0.29 0.82 33.63
CA ALA A 3 -0.82 0.39 32.33
C ALA A 3 -0.33 1.26 31.16
N THR A 4 -0.38 2.59 31.31
CA THR A 4 -0.07 3.55 30.23
C THR A 4 1.40 3.51 29.79
N ASN A 5 2.33 3.16 30.69
CA ASN A 5 3.76 3.07 30.38
C ASN A 5 4.11 1.76 29.67
N LEU A 6 3.43 0.65 29.99
CA LEU A 6 3.62 -0.63 29.30
C LEU A 6 3.06 -0.55 27.87
N THR A 7 1.87 0.02 27.71
CA THR A 7 1.24 0.23 26.39
C THR A 7 2.12 1.10 25.49
N LYS A 8 2.66 2.22 26.00
CA LYS A 8 3.60 3.08 25.24
C LYS A 8 4.92 2.40 24.88
N GLN A 9 5.38 1.41 25.66
CA GLN A 9 6.58 0.64 25.31
C GLN A 9 6.27 -0.37 24.19
N LEU A 10 5.12 -1.05 24.23
CA LEU A 10 4.70 -2.02 23.21
C LEU A 10 4.47 -1.34 21.84
N THR A 11 3.89 -0.14 21.81
CA THR A 11 3.69 0.62 20.55
C THR A 11 4.99 1.16 19.95
N LYS A 12 6.09 1.24 20.71
CA LYS A 12 7.34 1.88 20.23
C LYS A 12 8.14 1.01 19.25
N TYR A 13 7.79 -0.28 19.14
CA TYR A 13 8.53 -1.27 18.37
C TYR A 13 7.74 -1.87 17.19
N SER A 14 6.57 -1.31 16.87
CA SER A 14 5.77 -1.61 15.67
C SER A 14 6.28 -0.85 14.44
N GLY A 15 7.60 -0.77 14.26
CA GLY A 15 8.20 -0.11 13.11
C GLY A 15 8.28 -1.07 11.92
N LEU A 16 7.49 -0.82 10.87
CA LEU A 16 7.76 -1.35 9.54
C LEU A 16 8.78 -0.42 8.87
N ALA A 17 9.98 -0.93 8.60
CA ALA A 17 10.92 -0.29 7.69
C ALA A 17 11.04 -1.15 6.44
N ALA A 18 10.66 -0.61 5.29
CA ALA A 18 10.71 -1.29 4.01
C ALA A 18 11.57 -0.48 3.02
N LEU A 19 12.50 -1.15 2.36
CA LEU A 19 13.20 -0.65 1.19
C LEU A 19 12.88 -1.58 0.02
N ALA A 20 12.34 -1.02 -1.05
CA ALA A 20 12.09 -1.73 -2.29
C ALA A 20 12.88 -1.07 -3.42
N ALA A 21 13.50 -1.88 -4.26
CA ALA A 21 14.09 -1.46 -5.52
C ALA A 21 13.62 -2.41 -6.61
N GLY A 22 13.15 -1.87 -7.73
CA GLY A 22 12.49 -2.66 -8.78
C GLY A 22 13.05 -2.39 -10.17
N LEU A 23 13.03 -3.42 -11.01
CA LEU A 23 13.24 -3.33 -12.44
C LEU A 23 11.97 -3.82 -13.12
N THR A 24 11.32 -2.96 -13.91
CA THR A 24 10.09 -3.32 -14.65
C THR A 24 10.27 -3.12 -16.15
N LEU A 25 9.78 -4.08 -16.93
CA LEU A 25 9.57 -3.92 -18.37
C LEU A 25 8.19 -3.27 -18.55
N ALA A 26 8.15 -2.00 -18.97
CA ALA A 26 6.90 -1.27 -19.19
C ALA A 26 6.78 -0.78 -20.63
N THR A 27 5.65 -1.05 -21.28
CA THR A 27 5.33 -0.59 -22.65
C THR A 27 4.41 0.62 -22.70
N ALA A 28 3.87 1.04 -21.55
CA ALA A 28 3.13 2.28 -21.42
C ALA A 28 3.28 2.77 -19.99
N THR A 29 3.71 4.01 -19.83
CA THR A 29 3.78 4.65 -18.53
C THR A 29 3.00 5.90 -18.54
N GLN A 30 2.14 6.06 -17.55
CA GLN A 30 1.52 7.33 -17.31
C GLN A 30 1.54 7.58 -15.81
N ALA A 31 2.48 8.44 -15.42
CA ALA A 31 2.42 9.12 -14.13
C ALA A 31 1.09 9.89 -13.98
N ALA A 32 0.48 10.32 -15.10
CA ALA A 32 -0.93 10.74 -15.17
C ALA A 32 -1.71 10.00 -16.25
N VAL A 33 -2.69 9.19 -15.87
CA VAL A 33 -3.58 8.46 -16.79
C VAL A 33 -4.15 9.38 -17.88
N ILE A 34 -3.95 9.05 -19.16
CA ILE A 34 -4.63 9.70 -20.29
C ILE A 34 -5.62 8.72 -20.91
N ILE A 35 -6.89 9.12 -20.96
CA ILE A 35 -7.95 8.34 -21.61
C ILE A 35 -7.78 8.43 -23.15
N PRO A 36 -7.67 7.29 -23.87
CA PRO A 36 -7.59 7.27 -25.33
C PRO A 36 -8.74 8.05 -26.00
N GLN A 37 -8.47 8.68 -27.14
CA GLN A 37 -9.51 9.39 -27.90
C GLN A 37 -10.48 8.45 -28.60
N LYS A 38 -10.02 7.27 -29.02
CA LYS A 38 -10.86 6.25 -29.66
C LYS A 38 -11.39 5.28 -28.62
N GLY A 39 -12.64 4.84 -28.80
CA GLY A 39 -13.24 3.82 -27.95
C GLY A 39 -12.61 2.43 -28.14
N GLY A 40 -12.80 1.56 -27.15
CA GLY A 40 -12.37 0.16 -27.18
C GLY A 40 -11.50 -0.26 -26.01
N PHE A 41 -10.94 -1.47 -26.13
CA PHE A 41 -10.06 -2.05 -25.11
C PHE A 41 -8.65 -1.46 -25.21
N SER A 42 -8.07 -1.20 -24.04
CA SER A 42 -6.69 -0.75 -23.85
C SER A 42 -6.17 -1.30 -22.54
N GLY A 43 -4.86 -1.29 -22.34
CA GLY A 43 -4.27 -1.83 -21.13
C GLY A 43 -2.78 -2.09 -21.28
N TYR A 44 -2.19 -2.60 -20.22
CA TYR A 44 -0.79 -2.99 -20.18
C TYR A 44 -0.59 -4.18 -19.24
N VAL A 45 0.54 -4.86 -19.43
CA VAL A 45 1.10 -5.82 -18.47
C VAL A 45 2.59 -5.53 -18.37
N ASN A 46 3.02 -5.22 -17.16
CA ASN A 46 4.39 -4.98 -16.76
C ASN A 46 4.84 -6.19 -15.96
N LEU A 47 5.93 -6.81 -16.40
CA LEU A 47 6.58 -7.91 -15.70
C LEU A 47 7.96 -7.44 -15.25
N GLY A 48 8.31 -7.76 -14.03
CA GLY A 48 9.55 -7.35 -13.42
C GLY A 48 9.97 -8.25 -12.28
N ALA A 49 11.11 -7.93 -11.72
CA ALA A 49 11.59 -8.46 -10.47
C ALA A 49 12.04 -7.31 -9.59
N GLY A 50 11.73 -7.38 -8.30
CA GLY A 50 12.16 -6.43 -7.30
C GLY A 50 12.92 -7.13 -6.18
N GLY A 51 13.77 -6.38 -5.50
CA GLY A 51 14.27 -6.77 -4.19
C GLY A 51 13.47 -6.04 -3.12
N ILE A 52 13.00 -6.77 -2.11
CA ILE A 52 12.35 -6.16 -0.95
C ILE A 52 13.11 -6.55 0.32
N SER A 53 13.43 -5.56 1.14
CA SER A 53 13.98 -5.75 2.47
C SER A 53 13.04 -5.10 3.47
N VAL A 54 12.57 -5.91 4.41
CA VAL A 54 11.54 -5.53 5.37
C VAL A 54 12.00 -5.91 6.76
N LYS A 55 11.75 -5.02 7.71
CA LYS A 55 11.87 -5.27 9.14
C LYS A 55 10.52 -5.08 9.79
N SER A 56 9.96 -6.13 10.37
CA SER A 56 8.66 -6.06 11.04
C SER A 56 8.51 -7.15 12.09
N ASN A 57 7.96 -6.77 13.25
CA ASN A 57 7.49 -7.71 14.27
C ASN A 57 6.01 -8.07 14.11
N MET A 58 5.31 -7.46 13.14
CA MET A 58 3.87 -7.63 12.92
C MET A 58 3.57 -8.52 11.71
N LEU A 59 4.42 -8.46 10.70
CA LEU A 59 4.28 -9.15 9.43
C LEU A 59 4.95 -10.52 9.48
N ALA A 60 4.27 -11.55 9.02
CA ALA A 60 4.79 -12.92 8.95
C ALA A 60 5.36 -13.20 7.56
N SER A 61 4.54 -13.06 6.53
CA SER A 61 4.90 -13.37 5.15
C SER A 61 4.14 -12.49 4.15
N ILE A 62 4.61 -12.48 2.90
CA ILE A 62 3.92 -11.86 1.76
C ILE A 62 3.76 -12.88 0.62
N LEU A 63 2.96 -12.51 -0.38
CA LEU A 63 2.67 -13.34 -1.56
C LEU A 63 2.02 -14.67 -1.20
N SER A 64 1.07 -14.68 -0.25
CA SER A 64 0.40 -15.88 0.27
C SER A 64 1.39 -16.93 0.79
N GLY A 65 2.18 -16.57 1.80
CA GLY A 65 3.12 -17.51 2.44
C GLY A 65 4.42 -17.78 1.67
N LYS A 66 4.61 -17.20 0.48
CA LYS A 66 5.73 -17.57 -0.40
C LYS A 66 7.04 -16.90 -0.03
N ILE A 67 7.00 -15.78 0.67
CA ILE A 67 8.17 -15.05 1.13
C ILE A 67 8.00 -14.73 2.60
N ASP A 68 8.76 -15.43 3.43
CA ASP A 68 8.88 -15.16 4.86
C ASP A 68 9.52 -13.78 5.07
N ILE A 69 8.91 -12.97 5.93
CA ILE A 69 9.39 -11.61 6.27
C ILE A 69 9.77 -11.49 7.74
N GLY A 70 8.92 -11.98 8.64
CA GLY A 70 9.12 -11.86 10.08
C GLY A 70 9.76 -13.10 10.69
N ASP A 71 10.43 -12.91 11.84
CA ASP A 71 11.00 -14.01 12.61
C ASP A 71 9.89 -14.87 13.25
N LYS A 72 9.91 -16.19 13.06
CA LYS A 72 8.88 -17.09 13.64
C LYS A 72 8.92 -17.16 15.17
N GLU A 73 10.02 -16.75 15.80
CA GLU A 73 10.24 -16.77 17.24
C GLU A 73 11.05 -15.52 17.64
N ILE A 74 10.67 -14.90 18.75
CA ILE A 74 11.39 -13.78 19.38
C ILE A 74 11.66 -14.14 20.84
N GLY A 75 12.83 -13.77 21.38
CA GLY A 75 13.18 -14.04 22.78
C GLY A 75 12.72 -12.95 23.74
N SER A 76 12.38 -11.77 23.23
CA SER A 76 11.91 -10.64 24.02
C SER A 76 11.02 -9.71 23.22
N LEU A 77 10.12 -9.01 23.93
CA LEU A 77 9.31 -7.92 23.39
C LEU A 77 10.14 -6.72 22.90
N ASN A 78 11.40 -6.62 23.35
CA ASN A 78 12.33 -5.56 22.94
C ASN A 78 13.26 -5.99 21.81
N ASP A 79 13.13 -7.22 21.31
CA ASP A 79 13.95 -7.69 20.20
C ASP A 79 13.59 -6.89 18.94
N SER A 80 14.62 -6.35 18.30
CA SER A 80 14.46 -5.73 17.00
C SER A 80 14.31 -6.84 15.95
N PRO A 81 13.35 -6.71 15.02
CA PRO A 81 13.20 -7.71 13.97
C PRO A 81 14.49 -7.77 13.16
N ASN A 82 14.93 -8.97 12.81
CA ASN A 82 16.00 -9.12 11.85
C ASN A 82 15.56 -8.53 10.50
N SER A 83 16.53 -8.07 9.70
CA SER A 83 16.21 -7.82 8.29
C SER A 83 15.72 -9.13 7.70
N SER A 84 14.58 -9.13 7.01
CA SER A 84 14.27 -10.22 6.10
C SER A 84 15.50 -10.40 5.19
N GLU A 85 15.96 -11.64 5.02
CA GLU A 85 16.97 -11.94 3.98
C GLU A 85 16.37 -11.42 2.67
N GLY A 86 16.95 -10.36 2.09
CA GLY A 86 16.32 -9.60 1.00
C GLY A 86 15.76 -10.53 -0.07
N GLY A 87 14.43 -10.49 -0.25
CA GLY A 87 13.71 -11.44 -1.10
C GLY A 87 13.57 -10.90 -2.51
N ALA A 88 13.85 -11.72 -3.51
CA ALA A 88 13.46 -11.42 -4.89
C ALA A 88 11.94 -11.64 -5.02
N ILE A 89 11.20 -10.57 -5.31
CA ILE A 89 9.76 -10.62 -5.57
C ILE A 89 9.49 -10.52 -7.07
N PRO A 90 8.62 -11.37 -7.64
CA PRO A 90 8.06 -11.08 -8.95
C PRO A 90 7.19 -9.83 -8.84
N VAL A 91 7.38 -8.90 -9.78
CA VAL A 91 6.54 -7.72 -9.92
C VAL A 91 5.65 -7.94 -11.12
N ILE A 92 4.35 -8.07 -10.87
CA ILE A 92 3.32 -8.16 -11.91
C ILE A 92 2.39 -6.98 -11.74
N ASN A 93 2.38 -6.09 -12.73
CA ASN A 93 1.50 -4.94 -12.73
C ASN A 93 0.72 -4.89 -14.03
N PHE A 94 -0.60 -4.86 -13.97
CA PHE A 94 -1.44 -4.87 -15.15
C PHE A 94 -2.59 -3.89 -15.00
N GLU A 95 -3.12 -3.47 -16.14
CA GLU A 95 -4.39 -2.77 -16.25
C GLU A 95 -5.09 -3.27 -17.52
N LEU A 96 -6.38 -3.56 -17.42
CA LEU A 96 -7.29 -3.73 -18.55
C LEU A 96 -8.39 -2.69 -18.42
N SER A 97 -8.64 -1.99 -19.52
CA SER A 97 -9.57 -0.87 -19.55
C SER A 97 -10.42 -0.88 -20.80
N TYR A 98 -11.68 -0.45 -20.68
CA TYR A 98 -12.60 -0.23 -21.80
C TYR A 98 -13.03 1.24 -21.85
N THR A 99 -12.79 1.90 -22.98
CA THR A 99 -13.09 3.32 -23.19
C THR A 99 -14.36 3.51 -24.00
N PHE A 100 -15.28 4.32 -23.47
CA PHE A 100 -16.44 4.85 -24.17
C PHE A 100 -16.07 6.16 -24.86
N GLU A 101 -16.00 6.14 -26.19
CA GLU A 101 -15.52 7.27 -26.99
C GLU A 101 -16.33 8.56 -26.78
N SER A 102 -17.66 8.46 -26.79
CA SER A 102 -18.55 9.63 -26.75
C SER A 102 -18.48 10.43 -25.45
N THR A 103 -18.22 9.76 -24.32
CA THR A 103 -18.21 10.37 -22.98
C THR A 103 -16.80 10.51 -22.42
N ARG A 104 -15.81 9.91 -23.08
CA ARG A 104 -14.43 9.75 -22.59
C ARG A 104 -14.40 9.16 -21.18
N THR A 105 -15.28 8.19 -20.94
CA THR A 105 -15.37 7.41 -19.71
C THR A 105 -14.63 6.09 -19.92
N GLN A 106 -13.95 5.61 -18.89
CA GLN A 106 -13.21 4.36 -18.92
C GLN A 106 -13.55 3.51 -17.71
N LEU A 107 -13.92 2.25 -17.95
CA LEU A 107 -13.95 1.21 -16.93
C LEU A 107 -12.58 0.55 -16.91
N HIS A 108 -12.05 0.28 -15.72
CA HIS A 108 -10.72 -0.30 -15.57
C HIS A 108 -10.69 -1.35 -14.46
N ILE A 109 -9.80 -2.33 -14.63
CA ILE A 109 -9.40 -3.30 -13.62
C ILE A 109 -7.89 -3.49 -13.71
N GLY A 110 -7.20 -3.55 -12.58
CA GLY A 110 -5.75 -3.69 -12.55
C GLY A 110 -5.22 -3.78 -11.14
N ASN A 111 -3.94 -3.50 -10.96
CA ASN A 111 -3.33 -3.36 -9.65
C ASN A 111 -2.41 -2.14 -9.62
N LEU A 112 -2.06 -1.69 -8.42
CA LEU A 112 -1.22 -0.52 -8.22
C LEU A 112 0.19 -0.95 -7.83
N LEU A 113 1.21 -0.37 -8.46
CA LEU A 113 2.60 -0.68 -8.11
C LEU A 113 2.94 -0.20 -6.68
N GLU A 114 2.30 0.89 -6.22
CA GLU A 114 2.44 1.41 -4.85
C GLU A 114 1.99 0.40 -3.78
N ASP A 115 1.07 -0.52 -4.08
CA ASP A 115 0.61 -1.53 -3.12
C ASP A 115 1.68 -2.57 -2.79
N TYR A 116 2.72 -2.69 -3.61
CA TYR A 116 3.90 -3.51 -3.28
C TYR A 116 4.71 -2.88 -2.14
N LEU A 117 4.68 -1.55 -1.99
CA LEU A 117 5.36 -0.85 -0.90
C LEU A 117 4.61 -0.97 0.42
N SER A 118 3.28 -0.93 0.38
CA SER A 118 2.43 -1.13 1.57
C SER A 118 2.17 -2.60 1.88
N MET A 119 2.51 -3.51 0.97
CA MET A 119 2.25 -4.96 1.08
C MET A 119 0.76 -5.28 1.21
N ASP A 120 -0.10 -4.47 0.58
CA ASP A 120 -1.54 -4.71 0.54
C ASP A 120 -1.95 -5.56 -0.66
N MET A 121 -1.13 -5.55 -1.73
CA MET A 121 -1.31 -6.36 -2.95
C MET A 121 -2.77 -6.38 -3.47
N THR A 122 -3.35 -5.18 -3.63
CA THR A 122 -4.76 -5.05 -4.00
C THR A 122 -4.97 -5.07 -5.51
N THR A 123 -6.13 -5.61 -5.92
CA THR A 123 -6.70 -5.36 -7.24
C THR A 123 -7.68 -4.21 -7.12
N ILE A 124 -7.61 -3.28 -8.07
CA ILE A 124 -8.47 -2.10 -8.17
C ILE A 124 -9.38 -2.25 -9.39
N ALA A 125 -10.67 -1.96 -9.22
CA ALA A 125 -11.63 -1.92 -10.31
C ALA A 125 -12.50 -0.67 -10.18
N GLY A 126 -12.70 0.07 -11.26
CA GLY A 126 -13.40 1.34 -11.17
C GLY A 126 -13.75 2.01 -12.47
N VAL A 127 -14.21 3.24 -12.35
CA VAL A 127 -14.59 4.13 -13.44
C VAL A 127 -13.84 5.44 -13.33
N ARG A 128 -13.41 5.98 -14.47
CA ARG A 128 -12.76 7.30 -14.57
C ARG A 128 -13.25 8.03 -15.82
N GLN A 129 -13.29 9.35 -15.78
CA GLN A 129 -13.80 10.17 -16.88
C GLN A 129 -13.00 11.45 -17.08
N ASP A 130 -12.55 11.67 -18.31
CA ASP A 130 -11.91 12.91 -18.74
C ASP A 130 -13.01 13.97 -18.89
N VAL A 131 -12.97 14.98 -18.03
CA VAL A 131 -13.91 16.11 -17.98
C VAL A 131 -13.31 17.36 -18.64
N GLY A 132 -12.42 17.15 -19.61
CA GLY A 132 -11.76 18.19 -20.39
C GLY A 132 -10.81 19.01 -19.53
N ARG A 133 -10.94 20.34 -19.58
CA ARG A 133 -10.06 21.24 -18.83
C ARG A 133 -10.12 21.01 -17.32
N ALA A 134 -11.25 20.53 -16.79
CA ALA A 134 -11.36 20.25 -15.37
C ALA A 134 -10.43 19.11 -14.91
N GLY A 135 -10.02 18.20 -15.80
CA GLY A 135 -9.07 17.12 -15.50
C GLY A 135 -9.68 15.73 -15.68
N LEU A 136 -9.17 14.75 -14.94
CA LEU A 136 -9.66 13.38 -14.89
C LEU A 136 -10.15 13.05 -13.48
N ILE A 137 -11.40 12.61 -13.37
CA ILE A 137 -12.03 12.22 -12.10
C ILE A 137 -12.32 10.74 -12.14
N GLY A 138 -12.12 10.03 -11.03
CA GLY A 138 -12.44 8.62 -10.95
C GLY A 138 -12.77 8.13 -9.56
N ALA A 139 -13.41 6.97 -9.53
CA ALA A 139 -13.76 6.22 -8.35
C ALA A 139 -13.54 4.73 -8.60
N SER A 140 -12.93 4.04 -7.64
CA SER A 140 -12.57 2.64 -7.76
C SER A 140 -12.73 1.91 -6.43
N TYR A 141 -13.21 0.67 -6.48
CA TYR A 141 -13.14 -0.28 -5.39
C TYR A 141 -11.78 -0.99 -5.44
N ARG A 142 -11.23 -1.33 -4.28
CA ARG A 142 -9.96 -2.04 -4.15
C ARG A 142 -10.08 -3.12 -3.09
N ALA A 143 -9.52 -4.28 -3.38
CA ALA A 143 -9.53 -5.42 -2.47
C ALA A 143 -8.24 -6.22 -2.60
N THR A 144 -7.76 -6.75 -1.48
CA THR A 144 -6.63 -7.68 -1.43
C THR A 144 -6.93 -8.92 -2.27
N THR A 145 -6.06 -9.27 -3.21
CA THR A 145 -6.20 -10.49 -4.02
C THR A 145 -5.05 -11.46 -3.85
N VAL A 146 -3.91 -10.98 -3.34
CA VAL A 146 -2.81 -11.81 -2.90
C VAL A 146 -2.62 -11.54 -1.42
N GLN A 147 -2.79 -12.57 -0.61
CA GLN A 147 -2.81 -12.44 0.84
C GLN A 147 -1.44 -12.03 1.37
N THR A 148 -1.49 -11.17 2.38
CA THR A 148 -0.36 -10.83 3.24
C THR A 148 -0.64 -11.42 4.60
N GLU A 149 0.28 -12.21 5.14
CA GLU A 149 0.08 -12.89 6.43
C GLU A 149 0.75 -12.09 7.54
N VAL A 150 0.03 -11.91 8.64
CA VAL A 150 0.51 -11.25 9.86
C VAL A 150 0.54 -12.26 11.00
N TRP A 151 1.29 -11.97 12.07
CA TRP A 151 1.26 -12.82 13.26
C TRP A 151 -0.08 -12.69 13.99
N GLN A 152 -0.68 -13.80 14.39
CA GLN A 152 -1.90 -13.84 15.24
C GLN A 152 -1.67 -13.11 16.56
N ASP A 153 -0.58 -13.46 17.24
CA ASP A 153 -0.09 -12.75 18.41
C ASP A 153 1.36 -12.31 18.17
N PRO A 154 1.60 -11.05 17.73
CA PRO A 154 2.94 -10.56 17.47
C PRO A 154 3.79 -10.43 18.75
N TYR A 155 3.17 -10.53 19.94
CA TYR A 155 3.83 -10.35 21.24
C TYR A 155 4.25 -11.67 21.92
N LEU A 156 3.98 -12.82 21.30
CA LEU A 156 4.39 -14.12 21.84
C LEU A 156 5.92 -14.26 21.79
N THR A 157 6.55 -14.45 22.95
CA THR A 157 7.99 -14.72 23.09
C THR A 157 8.27 -16.18 23.40
N ASP A 158 9.51 -16.62 23.15
CA ASP A 158 10.06 -17.94 23.52
C ASP A 158 9.25 -19.13 22.96
N ALA A 159 8.49 -18.89 21.89
CA ALA A 159 7.68 -19.87 21.20
C ALA A 159 7.42 -19.45 19.75
N LYS A 160 7.10 -20.44 18.91
CA LYS A 160 6.73 -20.19 17.51
C LYS A 160 5.39 -19.48 17.41
N ARG A 161 5.40 -18.31 16.77
CA ARG A 161 4.20 -17.54 16.39
C ARG A 161 3.45 -18.25 15.27
N LYS A 162 2.13 -18.06 15.26
CA LYS A 162 1.26 -18.50 14.16
C LYS A 162 0.89 -17.29 13.30
N ASP A 163 0.86 -17.52 12.00
CA ASP A 163 0.40 -16.59 10.99
C ASP A 163 -1.14 -16.61 10.88
N THR A 164 -1.67 -15.54 10.31
CA THR A 164 -3.08 -15.38 9.94
C THR A 164 -3.17 -14.40 8.78
N ASP A 165 -4.22 -14.53 7.99
CA ASP A 165 -4.43 -13.69 6.83
C ASP A 165 -4.87 -12.29 7.26
N ARG A 166 -4.26 -11.29 6.63
CA ARG A 166 -4.72 -9.90 6.71
C ARG A 166 -5.33 -9.52 5.38
N THR A 167 -6.55 -9.03 5.43
CA THR A 167 -7.23 -8.46 4.27
C THR A 167 -7.34 -6.94 4.41
N ASN A 168 -7.35 -6.27 3.26
CA ASN A 168 -7.52 -4.83 3.13
C ASN A 168 -8.46 -4.59 1.95
N GLU A 169 -9.59 -3.95 2.22
CA GLU A 169 -10.56 -3.55 1.21
C GLU A 169 -10.97 -2.09 1.37
N GLY A 170 -11.54 -1.50 0.33
CA GLY A 170 -12.07 -0.15 0.41
C GLY A 170 -12.22 0.51 -0.95
N PHE A 171 -12.17 1.83 -0.96
CA PHE A 171 -12.37 2.60 -2.19
C PHE A 171 -11.38 3.74 -2.31
N ARG A 172 -11.21 4.20 -3.55
CA ARG A 172 -10.43 5.38 -3.89
C ARG A 172 -11.25 6.29 -4.76
N VAL A 173 -11.20 7.58 -4.46
CA VAL A 173 -11.63 8.63 -5.37
C VAL A 173 -10.45 9.54 -5.66
N PHE A 174 -10.36 10.03 -6.89
CA PHE A 174 -9.30 10.93 -7.28
C PHE A 174 -9.77 11.99 -8.26
N TRP A 175 -9.06 13.09 -8.28
CA TRP A 175 -9.17 14.15 -9.27
C TRP A 175 -7.76 14.61 -9.64
N GLN A 176 -7.30 14.16 -10.80
CA GLN A 176 -5.97 14.47 -11.31
C GLN A 176 -6.04 15.45 -12.48
N GLN A 177 -4.89 15.98 -12.85
CA GLN A 177 -4.73 16.93 -13.96
C GLN A 177 -5.63 18.16 -13.79
N PHE A 178 -5.83 18.59 -12.53
CA PHE A 178 -6.75 19.66 -12.18
C PHE A 178 -6.41 20.92 -12.98
N MET A 179 -7.35 21.41 -13.79
CA MET A 179 -7.16 22.61 -14.61
C MET A 179 -5.93 22.56 -15.54
N SER A 180 -5.62 21.37 -16.06
CA SER A 180 -4.45 21.10 -16.91
C SER A 180 -3.10 21.32 -16.21
N SER A 181 -3.07 21.25 -14.88
CA SER A 181 -1.83 21.22 -14.09
C SER A 181 -1.39 19.79 -13.80
N GLY A 182 -0.24 19.61 -13.15
CA GLY A 182 0.20 18.30 -12.63
C GLY A 182 -0.46 17.92 -11.29
N LEU A 183 -1.41 18.71 -10.79
CA LEU A 183 -2.01 18.53 -9.47
C LEU A 183 -3.02 17.37 -9.44
N GLU A 184 -2.95 16.57 -8.39
CA GLU A 184 -3.91 15.54 -8.05
C GLU A 184 -4.37 15.64 -6.59
N PHE A 185 -5.69 15.50 -6.40
CA PHE A 185 -6.32 15.22 -5.11
C PHE A 185 -6.76 13.76 -5.07
N ARG A 186 -6.39 13.05 -4.01
CA ARG A 186 -6.72 11.63 -3.85
C ARG A 186 -7.25 11.39 -2.44
N TYR A 187 -8.37 10.68 -2.34
CA TYR A 187 -8.86 10.16 -1.08
C TYR A 187 -8.99 8.64 -1.20
N THR A 188 -8.47 7.92 -0.21
CA THR A 188 -8.54 6.46 -0.12
C THR A 188 -9.03 6.07 1.25
N TYR A 189 -10.10 5.29 1.28
CA TYR A 189 -10.59 4.60 2.46
C TYR A 189 -10.17 3.13 2.38
N SER A 190 -9.81 2.56 3.52
CA SER A 190 -9.39 1.16 3.67
C SER A 190 -9.85 0.61 5.02
N GLU A 191 -10.47 -0.57 5.01
CA GLU A 191 -10.77 -1.38 6.19
C GLU A 191 -9.75 -2.53 6.27
N ILE A 192 -9.15 -2.73 7.45
CA ILE A 192 -8.21 -3.82 7.73
C ILE A 192 -8.92 -4.86 8.60
N ASP A 193 -8.95 -6.09 8.10
CA ASP A 193 -9.51 -7.26 8.79
C ASP A 193 -8.43 -8.35 8.92
N ILE A 194 -8.39 -9.02 10.06
CA ILE A 194 -7.39 -10.04 10.41
C ILE A 194 -8.12 -11.25 11.00
N ASP A 195 -8.08 -12.40 10.29
CA ASP A 195 -8.93 -13.55 10.60
C ASP A 195 -8.82 -14.03 12.07
N ASP A 196 -7.59 -14.22 12.55
CA ASP A 196 -7.29 -14.65 13.92
C ASP A 196 -6.51 -13.55 14.68
N GLU A 197 -7.17 -12.43 14.98
CA GLU A 197 -6.58 -11.34 15.76
C GLU A 197 -6.48 -11.69 17.25
N LEU A 198 -5.28 -12.07 17.70
CA LEU A 198 -4.98 -12.52 19.07
C LEU A 198 -3.88 -11.68 19.73
N SER A 199 -3.70 -10.42 19.32
CA SER A 199 -2.66 -9.54 19.84
C SER A 199 -2.68 -9.43 21.37
N GLY A 200 -1.56 -9.83 22.00
CA GLY A 200 -1.37 -9.76 23.43
C GLY A 200 -2.14 -10.84 24.21
N GLN A 201 -2.61 -11.90 23.54
CA GLN A 201 -3.21 -13.06 24.17
C GLN A 201 -2.21 -13.81 25.07
N SER A 202 -0.95 -13.90 24.64
CA SER A 202 0.16 -14.50 25.38
C SER A 202 0.60 -13.70 26.61
N LEU A 203 0.23 -12.42 26.69
CA LEU A 203 0.61 -11.54 27.77
C LEU A 203 -0.38 -11.63 28.95
N ALA A 204 0.12 -11.40 30.16
CA ALA A 204 -0.69 -11.30 31.37
C ALA A 204 -1.46 -9.95 31.44
N LEU A 205 -2.29 -9.68 30.42
CA LEU A 205 -3.12 -8.49 30.28
C LEU A 205 -4.57 -8.78 30.68
N THR A 206 -5.24 -7.76 31.22
CA THR A 206 -6.69 -7.78 31.36
C THR A 206 -7.37 -7.71 29.97
N PRO A 207 -8.64 -8.14 29.83
CA PRO A 207 -9.37 -8.03 28.57
C PRO A 207 -9.36 -6.61 27.98
N ALA A 208 -9.58 -5.60 28.82
CA ALA A 208 -9.57 -4.19 28.41
C ALA A 208 -8.18 -3.72 27.92
N GLN A 209 -7.10 -4.24 28.49
CA GLN A 209 -5.75 -3.91 28.02
C GLN A 209 -5.41 -4.62 26.71
N ARG A 210 -5.89 -5.85 26.53
CA ARG A 210 -5.70 -6.61 25.29
C ARG A 210 -6.43 -5.96 24.12
N GLN A 211 -7.65 -5.48 24.34
CA GLN A 211 -8.41 -4.75 23.32
C GLN A 211 -7.67 -3.52 22.77
N LEU A 212 -6.80 -2.88 23.58
CA LEU A 212 -6.00 -1.74 23.09
C LEU A 212 -5.02 -2.13 21.98
N LEU A 213 -4.68 -3.42 21.85
CA LEU A 213 -3.70 -3.95 20.91
C LEU A 213 -4.34 -4.50 19.62
N ASP A 214 -5.67 -4.43 19.50
CA ASP A 214 -6.36 -4.82 18.27
C ASP A 214 -5.85 -3.97 17.09
N ARG A 215 -5.60 -4.63 15.96
CA ARG A 215 -4.96 -4.04 14.78
C ARG A 215 -5.92 -3.82 13.63
N GLN A 216 -7.17 -4.24 13.78
CA GLN A 216 -8.23 -4.08 12.80
C GLN A 216 -8.80 -2.66 12.84
N GLY A 217 -9.58 -2.31 11.83
CA GLY A 217 -10.31 -1.05 11.76
C GLY A 217 -10.01 -0.25 10.49
N ASP A 218 -10.31 1.04 10.56
CA ASP A 218 -10.43 1.92 9.40
C ASP A 218 -9.21 2.82 9.21
N ILE A 219 -8.90 3.11 7.94
CA ILE A 219 -7.86 4.05 7.54
C ILE A 219 -8.39 4.98 6.46
N ASP A 220 -8.32 6.28 6.75
CA ASP A 220 -8.59 7.35 5.80
C ASP A 220 -7.29 8.04 5.38
N ASN A 221 -7.06 8.15 4.07
CA ASN A 221 -5.87 8.76 3.52
C ASN A 221 -6.23 9.87 2.52
N PHE A 222 -5.92 11.11 2.87
CA PHE A 222 -6.10 12.30 2.05
C PHE A 222 -4.75 12.75 1.51
N ALA A 223 -4.54 12.63 0.21
CA ALA A 223 -3.27 12.94 -0.44
C ALA A 223 -3.40 14.07 -1.48
N LEU A 224 -2.36 14.90 -1.50
CA LEU A 224 -2.10 15.91 -2.50
C LEU A 224 -0.80 15.53 -3.23
N LEU A 225 -0.86 15.41 -4.54
CA LEU A 225 0.29 15.05 -5.38
C LEU A 225 0.48 16.12 -6.46
N TYR A 226 1.71 16.32 -6.90
CA TYR A 226 1.99 17.18 -8.05
C TYR A 226 3.07 16.57 -8.94
N GLU A 227 2.74 16.32 -10.21
CA GLU A 227 3.71 15.80 -11.18
C GLU A 227 4.56 16.93 -11.77
N PHE A 228 5.88 16.81 -11.67
CA PHE A 228 6.86 17.59 -12.42
C PHE A 228 7.52 16.69 -13.46
N SER A 229 7.39 17.06 -14.74
CA SER A 229 8.01 16.36 -15.86
C SER A 229 9.02 17.28 -16.56
N SER A 230 10.20 16.74 -16.92
CA SER A 230 11.17 17.45 -17.78
C SER A 230 10.60 17.65 -19.20
N ASP A 231 11.15 18.62 -19.95
CA ASP A 231 10.71 18.92 -21.32
C ASP A 231 10.80 17.70 -22.25
N ASP A 232 11.82 16.87 -22.05
CA ASP A 232 12.02 15.61 -22.78
C ASP A 232 11.25 14.41 -22.19
N ARG A 233 10.52 14.63 -21.09
CA ARG A 233 9.76 13.64 -20.30
C ARG A 233 10.59 12.45 -19.80
N LYS A 234 11.92 12.59 -19.78
CA LYS A 234 12.83 11.55 -19.26
C LYS A 234 12.89 11.52 -17.74
N HIS A 235 12.61 12.64 -17.09
CA HIS A 235 12.65 12.77 -15.65
C HIS A 235 11.27 13.19 -15.15
N ILE A 236 10.66 12.36 -14.31
CA ILE A 236 9.39 12.65 -13.66
C ILE A 236 9.61 12.62 -12.16
N VAL A 237 9.18 13.66 -11.46
CA VAL A 237 9.23 13.77 -10.01
C VAL A 237 7.82 14.06 -9.52
N GLU A 238 7.33 13.26 -8.58
CA GLU A 238 6.01 13.41 -7.97
C GLU A 238 6.17 13.48 -6.45
N PRO A 239 6.34 14.68 -5.88
CA PRO A 239 6.13 14.89 -4.46
C PRO A 239 4.66 14.65 -4.09
N GLN A 240 4.49 14.08 -2.92
CA GLN A 240 3.20 13.83 -2.29
C GLN A 240 3.24 14.29 -0.84
N LEU A 241 2.14 14.89 -0.42
CA LEU A 241 1.83 15.15 0.99
C LEU A 241 0.49 14.49 1.30
N ALA A 242 0.42 13.74 2.40
CA ALA A 242 -0.79 13.06 2.81
C ALA A 242 -1.08 13.24 4.30
N TYR A 243 -2.36 13.38 4.64
CA TYR A 243 -2.87 13.21 6.00
C TYR A 243 -3.53 11.83 6.09
N ILE A 244 -3.18 11.08 7.11
CA ILE A 244 -3.65 9.72 7.35
C ILE A 244 -4.27 9.68 8.73
N ASP A 245 -5.53 9.30 8.79
CA ASP A 245 -6.27 8.98 10.01
C ASP A 245 -6.34 7.45 10.10
N ARG A 246 -5.95 6.88 11.23
CA ARG A 246 -6.00 5.43 11.47
C ARG A 246 -6.84 5.18 12.71
N ASP A 247 -8.14 5.02 12.47
CA ASP A 247 -9.12 4.65 13.49
C ASP A 247 -9.15 3.12 13.62
N LEU A 248 -8.12 2.59 14.29
CA LEU A 248 -8.02 1.16 14.57
C LEU A 248 -8.75 0.83 15.88
N ASP A 249 -9.36 -0.35 15.94
CA ASP A 249 -10.15 -0.85 17.08
C ASP A 249 -9.35 -0.83 18.39
N GLY A 250 -8.05 -1.10 18.28
CA GLY A 250 -7.10 -0.94 19.38
C GLY A 250 -6.58 0.48 19.47
N ASN A 251 -7.03 1.22 20.48
CA ASN A 251 -6.57 2.59 20.75
C ASN A 251 -5.04 2.75 20.91
N ALA A 252 -4.28 1.69 21.21
CA ALA A 252 -2.81 1.76 21.22
C ALA A 252 -2.18 1.62 19.84
N MET A 253 -2.94 1.14 18.86
CA MET A 253 -2.58 0.97 17.45
C MET A 253 -3.09 2.15 16.60
N ALA A 254 -4.21 2.76 16.98
CA ALA A 254 -4.76 3.95 16.35
C ALA A 254 -3.80 5.15 16.38
N ASN A 255 -3.70 5.90 15.28
CA ASN A 255 -2.91 7.12 15.20
C ASN A 255 -3.22 7.96 13.95
N ASP A 256 -3.02 9.27 14.09
CA ASP A 256 -3.08 10.20 12.96
C ASP A 256 -1.68 10.69 12.61
N GLY A 257 -1.44 10.95 11.34
CA GLY A 257 -0.13 11.39 10.89
C GLY A 257 -0.12 12.07 9.54
N VAL A 258 0.91 12.89 9.35
CA VAL A 258 1.26 13.46 8.05
C VAL A 258 2.39 12.64 7.44
N ARG A 259 2.25 12.29 6.17
CA ARG A 259 3.28 11.60 5.37
C ARG A 259 3.73 12.51 4.24
N ALA A 260 5.04 12.65 4.07
CA ALA A 260 5.63 13.22 2.88
C ALA A 260 6.39 12.13 2.12
N SER A 261 6.21 12.05 0.81
CA SER A 261 6.88 11.10 -0.08
C SER A 261 7.28 11.81 -1.37
N VAL A 262 8.30 11.27 -2.03
CA VAL A 262 8.71 11.70 -3.38
C VAL A 262 8.92 10.46 -4.21
N ASN A 263 8.22 10.37 -5.33
CA ASN A 263 8.47 9.38 -6.36
C ASN A 263 9.33 10.01 -7.46
N TYR A 264 10.33 9.29 -7.94
CA TYR A 264 11.18 9.73 -9.05
C TYR A 264 11.28 8.63 -10.08
N ILE A 265 10.98 8.97 -11.33
CA ILE A 265 11.02 8.03 -12.43
C ILE A 265 11.96 8.53 -13.52
N TYR A 266 12.88 7.67 -13.94
CA TYR A 266 13.76 7.92 -15.08
C TYR A 266 13.37 7.05 -16.28
N GLN A 267 13.07 7.71 -17.40
CA GLN A 267 12.78 7.08 -18.68
C GLN A 267 13.99 7.19 -19.62
N HIS A 268 14.60 6.03 -19.89
CA HIS A 268 15.80 5.95 -20.73
C HIS A 268 15.43 6.07 -22.22
N ASP A 269 14.45 5.27 -22.64
CA ASP A 269 13.83 5.23 -23.98
C ASP A 269 12.34 4.82 -23.87
N ASP A 270 11.59 4.85 -24.97
CA ASP A 270 10.17 4.43 -25.03
C ASP A 270 9.93 2.96 -24.60
N HIS A 271 10.99 2.17 -24.41
CA HIS A 271 10.95 0.75 -24.06
C HIS A 271 11.52 0.41 -22.68
N TRP A 272 12.25 1.32 -22.00
CA TRP A 272 12.98 1.02 -20.76
C TRP A 272 12.90 2.17 -19.72
N ARG A 273 12.57 1.83 -18.47
CA ARG A 273 12.50 2.79 -17.34
C ARG A 273 13.05 2.18 -16.04
N TRP A 274 13.56 3.04 -15.17
CA TRP A 274 14.00 2.72 -13.81
C TRP A 274 13.07 3.43 -12.81
N VAL A 275 12.55 2.68 -11.85
CA VAL A 275 11.60 3.14 -10.81
C VAL A 275 12.15 2.73 -9.44
#